data_AF-A0A6G8CGW7-F1
#
_entry.id   AF-A0A6G8CGW7-F1
#
_cell.length_a   1.000
_cell.length_b   1.000
_cell.length_c   1.000
_cell.angle_alpha   90.00
_cell.angle_beta   90.00
_cell.angle_gamma   90.00
#
_symmetry.space_group_name_H-M   'P 1'
#
loop_
_entity.id
_entity.type
_entity.pdbx_description
1 polymer ?
#
loop_
_entity_poly.entity_id
_entity_poly.type
_entity_poly.pdbx_seq_one_letter_code
_entity_poly.pdbx_strand_id
1 'polypeptide(L)' 'MTAPITAHFRYSAPDWIIKILSPGNLARDTKEKFDLYEESEVSEYWIVSPGGKSVTVYLLQDDHY' A
#
# COMPACT_ATOMS: atom_id res chain seq x y z
N MET A 1 12.61 38.00 -14.05
CA MET A 1 13.42 36.96 -13.37
C MET A 1 12.48 35.85 -12.97
N THR A 2 12.43 34.75 -13.72
CA THR A 2 11.62 33.56 -13.41
C THR A 2 12.38 32.70 -12.41
N ALA A 3 11.78 32.43 -11.24
CA ALA A 3 12.35 31.48 -10.28
C ALA A 3 12.41 30.08 -10.93
N PRO A 4 13.48 29.30 -10.71
CA PRO A 4 13.54 27.94 -11.22
C PRO A 4 12.42 27.11 -10.59
N ILE A 5 11.69 26.37 -11.41
CA ILE A 5 10.75 25.34 -10.96
C ILE A 5 11.56 24.20 -10.32
N THR A 6 11.83 24.31 -9.03
CA THR A 6 12.38 23.19 -8.26
C THR A 6 11.28 22.14 -8.11
N ALA A 7 11.32 21.10 -8.96
CA ALA A 7 10.53 19.90 -8.77
C ALA A 7 10.94 19.27 -7.43
N HIS A 8 10.08 19.40 -6.43
CA HIS A 8 10.26 18.71 -5.15
C HIS A 8 9.84 17.26 -5.37
N PHE A 9 10.76 16.39 -5.78
CA PHE A 9 10.57 14.95 -5.67
C PHE A 9 10.56 14.60 -4.17
N ARG A 10 9.38 14.68 -3.55
CA ARG A 10 9.15 14.09 -2.23
C ARG A 10 8.89 12.60 -2.46
N TYR A 11 9.64 11.76 -1.78
CA TYR A 11 9.32 10.33 -1.67
C TYR A 11 8.13 10.20 -0.70
N SER A 12 6.92 10.49 -1.18
CA SER A 12 5.69 10.18 -0.45
C SER A 12 5.27 8.74 -0.74
N ALA A 13 4.60 8.11 0.21
CA ALA A 13 3.96 6.84 -0.04
C ALA A 13 2.86 7.00 -1.12
N PRO A 14 2.53 5.93 -1.86
CA PRO A 14 1.36 5.93 -2.72
C PRO A 14 0.07 6.07 -1.90
N ASP A 15 -0.94 6.72 -2.46
CA ASP A 15 -2.27 6.75 -1.83
C ASP A 15 -2.93 5.35 -1.80
N TRP A 16 -2.63 4.50 -2.79
CA TRP A 16 -3.27 3.19 -2.94
C TRP A 16 -2.29 2.12 -3.42
N ILE A 17 -2.34 0.94 -2.79
CA ILE A 17 -1.59 -0.26 -3.18
C ILE A 17 -2.52 -1.45 -3.36
N ILE A 18 -2.32 -2.21 -4.45
CA ILE A 18 -3.02 -3.48 -4.70
C ILE A 18 -1.99 -4.61 -4.81
N LYS A 19 -2.13 -5.63 -3.95
CA LYS A 19 -1.35 -6.86 -3.97
C LYS A 19 -2.18 -7.99 -4.54
N ILE A 20 -1.71 -8.62 -5.61
CA ILE A 20 -2.31 -9.84 -6.18
C ILE A 20 -1.50 -11.04 -5.69
N LEU A 21 -2.15 -11.95 -4.97
CA LEU A 21 -1.49 -13.11 -4.39
C LEU A 21 -1.14 -14.16 -5.45
N SER A 22 0.12 -14.61 -5.43
CA SER A 22 0.56 -15.78 -6.18
C SER A 22 0.39 -17.06 -5.35
N PRO A 23 0.27 -18.23 -5.99
CA PRO A 23 0.28 -19.51 -5.28
C PRO A 23 1.58 -19.69 -4.48
N GLY A 24 1.48 -19.97 -3.17
CA GLY A 24 2.62 -20.43 -2.36
C GLY A 24 3.35 -19.38 -1.50
N ASN A 25 2.93 -18.11 -1.46
CA ASN A 25 3.64 -17.07 -0.69
C ASN A 25 2.71 -16.12 0.11
N LEU A 26 1.76 -16.66 0.88
CA LEU A 26 0.69 -15.83 1.47
C LEU A 26 1.01 -15.18 2.82
N ALA A 27 1.54 -15.92 3.80
CA ALA A 27 1.42 -15.48 5.19
C ALA A 27 2.48 -14.44 5.61
N ARG A 28 3.77 -14.72 5.35
CA ARG A 28 4.86 -13.88 5.88
C ARG A 28 5.01 -12.54 5.15
N ASP A 29 5.01 -12.56 3.81
CA ASP A 29 5.12 -11.35 2.97
C ASP A 29 3.91 -10.41 3.08
N THR A 30 2.78 -10.89 3.62
CA THR A 30 1.59 -10.06 3.79
C THR A 30 1.64 -9.27 5.09
N LYS A 31 2.14 -9.84 6.19
CA LYS A 31 2.26 -9.13 7.46
C LYS A 31 3.32 -8.03 7.41
N GLU A 32 4.53 -8.35 6.95
CA GLU A 32 5.63 -7.37 6.88
C GLU A 32 5.26 -6.15 6.00
N LYS A 33 4.49 -6.36 4.92
CA LYS A 33 4.00 -5.27 4.07
C LYS A 33 2.82 -4.51 4.65
N PHE A 34 1.94 -5.19 5.38
CA PHE A 34 0.81 -4.56 6.05
C PHE A 34 1.31 -3.51 7.06
N ASP A 35 2.19 -3.92 7.96
CA ASP A 35 2.76 -3.04 8.99
C ASP A 35 3.51 -1.86 8.33
N LEU A 36 4.31 -2.13 7.28
CA LEU A 36 5.04 -1.10 6.55
C LEU A 36 4.12 -0.08 5.87
N TYR A 37 3.00 -0.51 5.28
CA TYR A 37 2.10 0.39 4.55
C TYR A 37 1.26 1.24 5.50
N GLU A 38 0.90 0.69 6.68
CA GLU A 38 0.26 1.44 7.77
C GLU A 38 1.21 2.54 8.29
N GLU A 39 2.45 2.17 8.64
CA GLU A 39 3.48 3.11 9.08
C GLU A 39 3.84 4.17 8.03
N SER A 40 3.63 3.86 6.75
CA SER A 40 3.89 4.77 5.63
C SER A 40 2.67 5.61 5.23
N GLU A 41 1.56 5.54 5.98
CA GLU A 41 0.32 6.30 5.73
C GLU A 41 -0.32 6.03 4.35
N VAL A 42 -0.16 4.82 3.81
CA VAL A 42 -0.85 4.43 2.57
C VAL A 42 -2.35 4.36 2.86
N SER A 43 -3.15 5.20 2.20
CA SER A 43 -4.57 5.37 2.52
C SER A 43 -5.42 4.12 2.25
N GLU A 44 -5.09 3.37 1.20
CA GLU A 44 -5.79 2.13 0.86
C GLU A 44 -4.81 0.99 0.54
N TYR A 45 -5.04 -0.18 1.13
CA TYR A 45 -4.29 -1.39 0.82
C TYR A 45 -5.22 -2.56 0.50
N TRP A 46 -5.12 -3.06 -0.72
CA TRP A 46 -6.00 -4.11 -1.22
C TRP A 46 -5.22 -5.40 -1.45
N ILE A 47 -5.81 -6.52 -1.04
CA ILE A 47 -5.26 -7.86 -1.30
C ILE A 47 -6.26 -8.65 -2.12
N VAL A 48 -5.85 -9.01 -3.33
CA VAL A 48 -6.63 -9.85 -4.24
C VAL A 48 -6.12 -11.28 -4.14
N SER A 49 -7.02 -12.22 -3.81
CA SER A 49 -6.76 -13.66 -3.82
C SER A 49 -7.50 -14.32 -4.98
N PRO A 50 -6.84 -14.59 -6.13
CA PRO A 50 -7.50 -15.25 -7.26
C PRO A 50 -7.97 -16.65 -6.91
N GLY A 51 -7.16 -17.42 -6.16
CA GLY A 51 -7.50 -18.77 -5.72
C GLY A 51 -8.65 -18.80 -4.72
N GLY A 52 -8.70 -17.83 -3.81
CA GLY A 52 -9.80 -17.67 -2.84
C GLY A 52 -11.03 -16.95 -3.40
N LYS A 53 -10.94 -16.39 -4.62
CA LYS A 53 -11.96 -15.53 -5.25
C LYS A 53 -12.43 -14.41 -4.31
N SER A 54 -11.49 -13.77 -3.63
CA SER A 54 -11.78 -12.74 -2.64
C SER A 54 -10.89 -11.52 -2.83
N VAL A 55 -11.39 -10.37 -2.38
CA VAL A 55 -10.63 -9.13 -2.22
C VAL A 55 -10.81 -8.69 -0.78
N THR A 56 -9.69 -8.46 -0.09
CA THR A 56 -9.65 -7.83 1.22
C THR A 56 -9.21 -6.39 1.04
N VAL A 57 -9.92 -5.45 1.68
CA VAL A 57 -9.64 -4.01 1.61
C VAL A 57 -9.33 -3.52 3.02
N TYR A 58 -8.23 -2.79 3.15
CA TYR A 58 -7.83 -2.08 4.35
C TYR A 58 -7.84 -0.59 4.05
N LEU A 59 -8.47 0.18 4.92
CA LEU A 59 -8.61 1.63 4.82
C LEU A 59 -7.94 2.26 6.02
N LEU A 60 -6.98 3.15 5.80
CA LEU A 60 -6.33 3.84 6.91
C LEU A 60 -7.33 4.82 7.55
N GLN A 61 -7.62 4.62 8.84
CA GLN A 61 -8.43 5.48 9.67
C GLN A 61 -7.75 5.66 11.03
N ASP A 62 -7.58 6.91 11.46
CA ASP A 62 -6.93 7.23 12.73
C ASP A 62 -5.59 6.50 12.91
N ASP A 63 -4.77 6.51 11.85
CA ASP A 63 -3.44 5.88 11.75
C ASP A 63 -3.44 4.33 11.81
N HIS A 64 -4.59 3.69 11.56
CA HIS A 64 -4.74 2.24 11.57
C HIS A 64 -5.60 1.66 10.43
N TYR A 65 -5.31 0.43 10.00
CA TYR A 65 -6.04 -0.31 8.96
C TYR A 65 -7.24 -1.15 9.42
#